data_AF-A0A139KMT1-F1
#
_entry.id   AF-A0A139KMT1-F1
#
_cell.length_a   1.000
_cell.length_b   1.000
_cell.length_c   1.000
_cell.angle_alpha   90.00
_cell.angle_beta   90.00
_cell.angle_gamma   90.00
#
_symmetry.space_group_name_H-M   'P 1'
#
loop_
_entity.id
_entity.type
_entity.pdbx_description
1 polymer ?
#
loop_
_entity_poly.entity_id
_entity_poly.type
_entity_poly.pdbx_seq_one_letter_code
_entity_poly.pdbx_strand_id
1 'polypeptide(L)'
;MNTTQGFWIKEPIDIRNKKTGPYNVNFIYKQGNVFIMDNHLAAAYCWIQELDKNENLNFFHIDQHEDLCSDAPVKSYIKIKDTSHISLNEFLSMRYQSGEKQAFSFENYILQTQRLFPNWFRKCCFACHYYVVCEELDMIPQLNNINLLGSISNASKWGYATLERDKDNRWIINIDLDYFFYSNAFQMLTNEYIQFLFEDLKNAMEESKKIAIVTIALSPECCGGWDKVIPIANYIAKELGLDFKL
;
A
#
# COMPACT_ATOMS: atom_id res chain seq x y z
N MET A 1 19.00 -13.06 5.94
CA MET A 1 18.56 -12.50 4.64
C MET A 1 19.77 -11.93 3.92
N ASN A 2 19.92 -12.13 2.62
CA ASN A 2 20.87 -11.31 1.85
C ASN A 2 20.35 -9.88 1.92
N THR A 3 21.08 -8.99 2.57
CA THR A 3 20.73 -7.58 2.68
C THR A 3 20.85 -6.95 1.31
N THR A 4 19.76 -6.93 0.54
CA THR A 4 19.64 -6.05 -0.63
C THR A 4 19.74 -4.62 -0.14
N GLN A 5 20.76 -3.90 -0.59
CA GLN A 5 20.89 -2.47 -0.37
C GLN A 5 19.66 -1.77 -0.95
N GLY A 6 19.04 -0.89 -0.18
CA GLY A 6 17.91 -0.11 -0.69
C GLY A 6 18.35 1.08 -1.55
N PHE A 7 17.39 1.60 -2.32
CA PHE A 7 17.63 2.70 -3.26
C PHE A 7 16.37 3.54 -3.48
N TRP A 8 16.56 4.78 -3.92
CA TRP A 8 15.48 5.67 -4.29
C TRP A 8 15.07 5.42 -5.76
N ILE A 9 13.81 5.08 -5.98
CA ILE A 9 13.18 5.12 -7.30
C ILE A 9 12.87 6.57 -7.66
N LYS A 10 12.47 7.37 -6.68
CA LYS A 10 12.35 8.82 -6.76
C LYS A 10 12.90 9.44 -5.49
N GLU A 11 13.90 10.30 -5.62
CA GLU A 11 14.58 10.91 -4.47
C GLU A 11 13.75 12.02 -3.81
N PRO A 12 13.80 12.13 -2.47
CA PRO A 12 13.08 13.14 -1.71
C PRO A 12 13.79 14.50 -1.80
N ILE A 13 13.38 15.33 -2.77
CA ILE A 13 13.92 16.70 -2.90
C ILE A 13 12.97 17.67 -2.21
N ASP A 14 13.44 18.36 -1.16
CA ASP A 14 12.72 19.42 -0.46
C ASP A 14 11.28 19.05 -0.05
N ILE A 15 11.10 17.82 0.45
CA ILE A 15 9.76 17.24 0.68
C ILE A 15 8.91 18.06 1.65
N ARG A 16 9.53 18.70 2.66
CA ARG A 16 8.82 19.51 3.67
C ARG A 16 8.05 20.69 3.08
N ASN A 17 8.47 21.19 1.93
CA ASN A 17 7.82 22.28 1.20
C ASN A 17 6.89 21.80 0.08
N LYS A 18 6.75 20.47 -0.09
CA LYS A 18 5.92 19.87 -1.13
C LYS A 18 4.61 19.35 -0.57
N LYS A 19 3.59 19.46 -1.42
CA LYS A 19 2.31 18.79 -1.23
C LYS A 19 2.30 17.47 -1.98
N THR A 20 1.75 16.46 -1.35
CA THR A 20 1.45 15.16 -1.91
C THR A 20 0.12 15.26 -2.65
N GLY A 21 -0.95 15.60 -1.93
CA GLY A 21 -2.29 15.74 -2.48
C GLY A 21 -2.73 14.53 -3.32
N PRO A 22 -3.75 14.70 -4.21
CA PRO A 22 -4.35 13.55 -4.87
C PRO A 22 -3.47 12.79 -5.87
N TYR A 23 -2.46 13.46 -6.39
CA TYR A 23 -1.83 13.08 -7.66
C TYR A 23 -0.31 13.16 -7.64
N ASN A 24 0.30 13.81 -6.64
CA ASN A 24 1.74 13.96 -6.61
C ASN A 24 2.37 12.86 -5.75
N VAL A 25 3.46 12.32 -6.28
CA VAL A 25 4.37 11.43 -5.57
C VAL A 25 5.70 12.15 -5.49
N ASN A 26 6.19 12.48 -4.31
CA ASN A 26 7.43 13.22 -4.11
C ASN A 26 8.63 12.29 -3.93
N PHE A 27 8.45 11.10 -3.39
CA PHE A 27 9.51 10.09 -3.31
C PHE A 27 8.97 8.66 -3.36
N ILE A 28 9.84 7.74 -3.76
CA ILE A 28 9.64 6.31 -3.64
C ILE A 28 10.99 5.69 -3.29
N TYR A 29 11.05 4.95 -2.19
CA TYR A 29 12.18 4.15 -1.76
C TYR A 29 11.85 2.67 -1.89
N LYS A 30 12.84 1.85 -2.24
CA LYS A 30 12.72 0.39 -2.29
C LYS A 30 13.88 -0.27 -1.57
N GLN A 31 13.58 -1.31 -0.79
CA GLN A 31 14.56 -2.27 -0.30
C GLN A 31 13.96 -3.68 -0.26
N GLY A 32 14.53 -4.61 -1.03
CA GLY A 32 13.95 -5.94 -1.19
C GLY A 32 12.54 -5.85 -1.78
N ASN A 33 11.55 -6.44 -1.10
CA ASN A 33 10.13 -6.38 -1.45
C ASN A 33 9.35 -5.30 -0.66
N VAL A 34 10.03 -4.40 0.05
CA VAL A 34 9.41 -3.31 0.82
C VAL A 34 9.62 -1.97 0.11
N PHE A 35 8.55 -1.20 0.01
CA PHE A 35 8.51 0.13 -0.57
C PHE A 35 8.00 1.14 0.45
N ILE A 36 8.65 2.30 0.52
CA ILE A 36 8.19 3.46 1.30
C ILE A 36 7.98 4.62 0.34
N MET A 37 6.84 5.30 0.46
CA MET A 37 6.43 6.39 -0.42
C MET A 37 5.66 7.47 0.35
N ASP A 38 5.55 8.67 -0.20
CA ASP A 38 4.74 9.73 0.41
C ASP A 38 3.25 9.60 0.12
N ASN A 39 2.88 9.02 -1.02
CA ASN A 39 1.51 8.88 -1.48
C ASN A 39 1.21 7.42 -1.80
N HIS A 40 0.16 6.84 -1.24
CA HIS A 40 -0.28 5.48 -1.53
C HIS A 40 -0.73 5.27 -2.98
N LEU A 41 -1.02 6.32 -3.74
CA LEU A 41 -1.11 6.26 -5.21
C LEU A 41 0.10 5.53 -5.84
N ALA A 42 1.30 5.74 -5.30
CA ALA A 42 2.52 5.11 -5.81
C ALA A 42 2.56 3.60 -5.57
N ALA A 43 1.70 3.04 -4.71
CA ALA A 43 1.64 1.61 -4.44
C ALA A 43 1.26 0.84 -5.71
N ALA A 44 0.22 1.29 -6.44
CA ALA A 44 -0.17 0.71 -7.72
C ALA A 44 0.99 0.68 -8.72
N TYR A 45 1.74 1.79 -8.82
CA TYR A 45 2.92 1.85 -9.66
C TYR A 45 3.95 0.77 -9.27
N CYS A 46 4.26 0.65 -7.97
CA CYS A 46 5.23 -0.32 -7.47
C CYS A 46 4.78 -1.77 -7.75
N TRP A 47 3.51 -2.09 -7.53
CA TRP A 47 2.95 -3.40 -7.83
C TRP A 47 3.06 -3.76 -9.31
N ILE A 48 2.73 -2.81 -10.20
CA ILE A 48 2.80 -2.97 -11.66
C ILE A 48 4.23 -3.27 -12.14
N GLN A 49 5.25 -2.70 -11.50
CA GLN A 49 6.64 -2.95 -11.90
C GLN A 49 7.20 -4.29 -11.41
N GLU A 50 6.74 -4.79 -10.26
CA GLU A 50 7.43 -5.85 -9.52
C GLU A 50 6.71 -7.19 -9.54
N LEU A 51 5.38 -7.18 -9.58
CA LEU A 51 4.59 -8.40 -9.45
C LEU A 51 4.40 -9.09 -10.80
N ASP A 52 4.36 -10.41 -10.78
CA ASP A 52 3.93 -11.18 -11.94
C ASP A 52 2.43 -10.95 -12.15
N LYS A 53 2.10 -10.42 -13.32
CA LYS A 53 0.74 -10.09 -13.75
C LYS A 53 -0.20 -11.30 -13.78
N ASN A 54 0.33 -12.52 -13.82
CA ASN A 54 -0.47 -13.76 -13.82
C ASN A 54 -0.55 -14.43 -12.44
N GLU A 55 0.14 -13.90 -11.43
CA GLU A 55 0.15 -14.51 -10.10
C GLU A 55 -1.19 -14.35 -9.38
N ASN A 56 -1.63 -15.39 -8.66
CA ASN A 56 -2.77 -15.27 -7.76
C ASN A 56 -2.28 -14.72 -6.41
N LEU A 57 -2.72 -13.51 -6.07
CA LEU A 57 -2.39 -12.84 -4.82
C LEU A 57 -3.66 -12.51 -4.03
N ASN A 58 -3.46 -12.39 -2.73
CA ASN A 58 -4.41 -11.77 -1.82
C ASN A 58 -3.95 -10.34 -1.51
N PHE A 59 -4.86 -9.51 -1.04
CA PHE A 59 -4.64 -8.09 -0.77
C PHE A 59 -5.01 -7.75 0.67
N PHE A 60 -4.15 -6.99 1.33
CA PHE A 60 -4.36 -6.52 2.70
C PHE A 60 -4.14 -5.01 2.74
N HIS A 61 -5.18 -4.25 3.05
CA HIS A 61 -5.15 -2.80 3.15
C HIS A 61 -5.34 -2.33 4.59
N ILE A 62 -4.44 -1.48 5.06
CA ILE A 62 -4.48 -0.83 6.37
C ILE A 62 -4.36 0.67 6.11
N ASP A 63 -5.43 1.41 6.33
CA ASP A 63 -5.54 2.84 5.96
C ASP A 63 -6.73 3.43 6.73
N GLN A 64 -6.74 4.73 7.02
CA GLN A 64 -7.96 5.34 7.56
C GLN A 64 -9.16 5.22 6.58
N HIS A 65 -8.88 5.26 5.28
CA HIS A 65 -9.81 5.31 4.14
C HIS A 65 -9.88 3.96 3.42
N GLU A 66 -10.84 3.84 2.51
CA GLU A 66 -11.03 2.61 1.73
C GLU A 66 -10.30 2.62 0.38
N ASP A 67 -10.05 3.82 -0.17
CA ASP A 67 -9.46 4.04 -1.50
C ASP A 67 -10.13 3.27 -2.65
N LEU A 68 -11.46 3.07 -2.54
CA LEU A 68 -12.28 2.35 -3.50
C LEU A 68 -13.12 3.29 -4.38
N CYS A 69 -12.71 4.54 -4.56
CA CYS A 69 -13.36 5.38 -5.55
C CYS A 69 -13.17 4.77 -6.94
N SER A 70 -14.17 4.95 -7.81
CA SER A 70 -14.13 4.46 -9.17
C SER A 70 -14.81 5.44 -10.10
N ASP A 71 -14.02 6.37 -10.64
CA ASP A 71 -14.50 7.31 -11.66
C ASP A 71 -13.76 7.19 -13.01
N ALA A 72 -12.55 6.58 -13.02
CA ALA A 72 -11.74 6.48 -14.22
C ALA A 72 -12.21 5.38 -15.21
N PRO A 73 -12.53 5.74 -16.47
CA PRO A 73 -12.84 4.74 -17.49
C PRO A 73 -11.64 3.82 -17.76
N VAL A 74 -11.84 2.50 -17.77
CA VAL A 74 -10.77 1.49 -17.97
C VAL A 74 -9.89 1.77 -19.20
N LYS A 75 -10.49 2.27 -20.28
CA LYS A 75 -9.75 2.63 -21.52
C LYS A 75 -8.63 3.66 -21.29
N SER A 76 -8.68 4.42 -20.20
CA SER A 76 -7.68 5.44 -19.83
C SER A 76 -6.36 4.81 -19.38
N TYR A 77 -6.39 3.57 -18.88
CA TYR A 77 -5.24 2.88 -18.27
C TYR A 77 -5.05 1.43 -18.74
N ILE A 78 -5.93 0.91 -19.60
CA ILE A 78 -5.87 -0.49 -20.08
C ILE A 78 -4.53 -0.91 -20.69
N LYS A 79 -3.80 0.05 -21.29
CA LYS A 79 -2.47 -0.18 -21.89
C LYS A 79 -1.43 -0.75 -20.91
N ILE A 80 -1.63 -0.55 -19.59
CA ILE A 80 -0.75 -1.09 -18.55
C ILE A 80 -0.74 -2.62 -18.58
N LYS A 81 -1.87 -3.24 -18.91
CA LYS A 81 -2.04 -4.70 -18.90
C LYS A 81 -0.99 -5.40 -19.76
N ASP A 82 -0.72 -4.84 -20.94
CA ASP A 82 0.16 -5.45 -21.94
C ASP A 82 1.61 -4.94 -21.88
N THR A 83 1.87 -3.90 -21.09
CA THR A 83 3.18 -3.22 -21.05
C THR A 83 4.13 -3.89 -20.06
N SER A 84 5.32 -4.33 -20.47
CA SER A 84 6.30 -4.96 -19.57
C SER A 84 6.93 -3.99 -18.56
N HIS A 85 7.02 -2.70 -18.90
CA HIS A 85 7.58 -1.66 -18.04
C HIS A 85 6.94 -0.30 -18.36
N ILE A 86 6.58 0.46 -17.34
CA ILE A 86 6.06 1.83 -17.48
C ILE A 86 6.83 2.77 -16.56
N SER A 87 7.21 3.96 -17.02
CA SER A 87 7.86 4.93 -16.15
C SER A 87 6.86 5.57 -15.17
N LEU A 88 7.35 6.04 -14.02
CA LEU A 88 6.51 6.74 -13.03
C LEU A 88 5.80 7.96 -13.65
N ASN A 89 6.48 8.71 -14.51
CA ASN A 89 5.89 9.87 -15.18
C ASN A 89 4.77 9.45 -16.14
N GLU A 90 4.96 8.38 -16.92
CA GLU A 90 3.90 7.87 -17.79
C GLU A 90 2.68 7.40 -17.00
N PHE A 91 2.89 6.71 -15.87
CA PHE A 91 1.83 6.28 -14.97
C PHE A 91 1.03 7.47 -14.42
N LEU A 92 1.71 8.46 -13.82
CA LEU A 92 1.08 9.66 -13.24
C LEU A 92 0.47 10.60 -14.29
N SER A 93 0.93 10.52 -15.54
CA SER A 93 0.40 11.32 -16.65
C SER A 93 -0.87 10.75 -17.28
N MET A 94 -1.32 9.54 -16.89
CA MET A 94 -2.54 8.97 -17.46
C MET A 94 -3.76 9.84 -17.14
N ARG A 95 -4.60 10.05 -18.15
CA ARG A 95 -5.79 10.89 -18.08
C ARG A 95 -6.99 10.16 -18.65
N TYR A 96 -8.16 10.64 -18.28
CA TYR A 96 -9.41 10.25 -18.93
C TYR A 96 -9.33 10.59 -20.41
N GLN A 97 -10.12 9.90 -21.24
CA GLN A 97 -10.20 10.23 -22.66
C GLN A 97 -10.66 11.67 -22.92
N SER A 98 -11.46 12.25 -22.02
CA SER A 98 -11.85 13.67 -22.07
C SER A 98 -10.70 14.64 -21.74
N GLY A 99 -9.61 14.15 -21.13
CA GLY A 99 -8.45 14.93 -20.71
C GLY A 99 -8.60 15.64 -19.35
N GLU A 100 -9.78 15.62 -18.75
CA GLU A 100 -10.13 16.49 -17.60
C GLU A 100 -9.58 16.01 -16.25
N LYS A 101 -9.44 14.69 -16.07
CA LYS A 101 -9.03 14.07 -14.79
C LYS A 101 -7.88 13.09 -14.97
N GLN A 102 -7.03 12.97 -13.94
CA GLN A 102 -6.04 11.89 -13.88
C GLN A 102 -6.74 10.55 -13.74
N ALA A 103 -6.20 9.53 -14.42
CA ALA A 103 -6.74 8.18 -14.31
C ALA A 103 -6.58 7.69 -12.86
N PHE A 104 -5.35 7.68 -12.35
CA PHE A 104 -5.05 7.27 -10.98
C PHE A 104 -4.95 8.47 -10.04
N SER A 105 -5.51 8.31 -8.84
CA SER A 105 -5.38 9.14 -7.65
C SER A 105 -5.22 8.24 -6.44
N PHE A 106 -4.88 8.83 -5.30
CA PHE A 106 -4.88 8.15 -4.00
C PHE A 106 -6.24 7.52 -3.64
N GLU A 107 -7.35 8.06 -4.14
CA GLU A 107 -8.70 7.55 -3.81
C GLU A 107 -9.14 6.34 -4.65
N ASN A 108 -8.50 6.06 -5.79
CA ASN A 108 -9.03 5.12 -6.80
C ASN A 108 -8.03 4.12 -7.38
N TYR A 109 -6.78 4.10 -6.89
CA TYR A 109 -5.72 3.24 -7.42
C TYR A 109 -5.98 1.75 -7.18
N ILE A 110 -6.67 1.38 -6.08
CA ILE A 110 -6.98 -0.02 -5.76
C ILE A 110 -7.90 -0.61 -6.83
N LEU A 111 -9.07 -0.01 -7.06
CA LEU A 111 -10.04 -0.55 -8.03
C LEU A 111 -9.52 -0.50 -9.47
N GLN A 112 -8.77 0.53 -9.85
CA GLN A 112 -8.16 0.55 -11.18
C GLN A 112 -7.15 -0.57 -11.38
N THR A 113 -6.33 -0.85 -10.36
CA THR A 113 -5.38 -1.96 -10.40
C THR A 113 -6.12 -3.30 -10.43
N GLN A 114 -7.17 -3.46 -9.62
CA GLN A 114 -7.97 -4.68 -9.60
C GLN A 114 -8.62 -4.97 -10.95
N ARG A 115 -9.09 -3.96 -11.68
CA ARG A 115 -9.68 -4.14 -13.01
C ARG A 115 -8.66 -4.55 -14.07
N LEU A 116 -7.39 -4.18 -13.89
CA LEU A 116 -6.30 -4.62 -14.75
C LEU A 116 -5.85 -6.05 -14.40
N PHE A 117 -5.70 -6.33 -13.11
CA PHE A 117 -5.11 -7.55 -12.55
C PHE A 117 -6.01 -8.14 -11.46
N PRO A 118 -7.19 -8.68 -11.80
CA PRO A 118 -8.15 -9.17 -10.81
C PRO A 118 -7.62 -10.36 -10.00
N ASN A 119 -6.66 -11.10 -10.55
CA ASN A 119 -5.92 -12.17 -9.89
C ASN A 119 -5.05 -11.69 -8.72
N TRP A 120 -4.73 -10.40 -8.61
CA TRP A 120 -4.02 -9.86 -7.45
C TRP A 120 -4.89 -9.63 -6.21
N PHE A 121 -6.21 -9.73 -6.39
CA PHE A 121 -7.23 -9.40 -5.39
C PHE A 121 -8.16 -10.60 -5.16
N ARG A 122 -7.60 -11.82 -5.08
CA ARG A 122 -8.38 -13.06 -4.88
C ARG A 122 -9.19 -13.01 -3.60
N LYS A 123 -8.58 -12.43 -2.56
CA LYS A 123 -9.19 -12.15 -1.26
C LYS A 123 -8.66 -10.84 -0.73
N CYS A 124 -9.54 -10.01 -0.21
CA CYS A 124 -9.20 -8.69 0.27
C CYS A 124 -9.52 -8.55 1.76
N CYS A 125 -8.51 -8.22 2.55
CA CYS A 125 -8.65 -7.83 3.95
C CYS A 125 -8.49 -6.31 4.05
N PHE A 126 -9.38 -5.67 4.79
CA PHE A 126 -9.34 -4.25 5.06
C PHE A 126 -9.28 -4.00 6.56
N ALA A 127 -8.51 -3.01 6.96
CA ALA A 127 -8.51 -2.42 8.28
C ALA A 127 -8.64 -0.90 8.10
N CYS A 128 -9.89 -0.44 8.06
CA CYS A 128 -10.24 0.97 7.89
C CYS A 128 -11.04 1.51 9.07
N HIS A 129 -11.15 2.83 9.20
CA HIS A 129 -11.94 3.44 10.29
C HIS A 129 -13.44 3.32 10.00
N TYR A 130 -13.83 3.38 8.73
CA TYR A 130 -15.21 3.19 8.29
C TYR A 130 -15.44 1.78 7.75
N TYR A 131 -16.69 1.33 7.78
CA TYR A 131 -17.07 0.04 7.25
C TYR A 131 -16.96 0.04 5.72
N VAL A 132 -16.17 -0.88 5.17
CA VAL A 132 -15.90 -0.95 3.73
C VAL A 132 -16.82 -1.97 3.06
N VAL A 133 -17.43 -1.58 1.95
CA VAL A 133 -18.25 -2.47 1.09
C VAL A 133 -17.91 -2.24 -0.36
N CYS A 134 -17.53 -3.30 -1.07
CA CYS A 134 -17.28 -3.24 -2.51
C CYS A 134 -17.66 -4.56 -3.19
N GLU A 135 -18.59 -4.49 -4.14
CA GLU A 135 -19.07 -5.66 -4.87
C GLU A 135 -18.04 -6.23 -5.87
N GLU A 136 -17.04 -5.44 -6.25
CA GLU A 136 -15.95 -5.87 -7.15
C GLU A 136 -14.86 -6.68 -6.45
N LEU A 137 -14.84 -6.69 -5.10
CA LEU A 137 -13.82 -7.32 -4.29
C LEU A 137 -14.41 -8.48 -3.47
N ASP A 138 -13.68 -9.60 -3.43
CA ASP A 138 -13.98 -10.71 -2.53
C ASP A 138 -13.42 -10.40 -1.14
N MET A 139 -14.19 -9.63 -0.37
CA MET A 139 -13.80 -9.12 0.94
C MET A 139 -14.01 -10.15 2.04
N ILE A 140 -13.02 -10.30 2.91
CA ILE A 140 -13.21 -10.96 4.21
C ILE A 140 -13.69 -9.93 5.26
N PRO A 141 -14.20 -10.37 6.42
CA PRO A 141 -14.62 -9.43 7.47
C PRO A 141 -13.52 -8.44 7.82
N GLN A 142 -13.86 -7.15 7.81
CA GLN A 142 -12.97 -6.05 8.14
C GLN A 142 -12.40 -6.20 9.55
N LEU A 143 -11.12 -5.86 9.70
CA LEU A 143 -10.43 -5.88 10.97
C LEU A 143 -10.51 -4.51 11.64
N ASN A 144 -10.84 -4.51 12.93
CA ASN A 144 -10.64 -3.34 13.77
C ASN A 144 -9.22 -3.37 14.38
N ASN A 145 -8.86 -2.32 15.12
CA ASN A 145 -7.52 -2.16 15.68
C ASN A 145 -7.10 -3.33 16.59
N ILE A 146 -8.04 -3.98 17.29
CA ILE A 146 -7.73 -5.14 18.15
C ILE A 146 -7.46 -6.37 17.28
N ASN A 147 -8.34 -6.65 16.32
CA ASN A 147 -8.24 -7.82 15.45
C ASN A 147 -7.11 -7.71 14.42
N LEU A 148 -6.60 -6.51 14.15
CA LEU A 148 -5.48 -6.27 13.25
C LEU A 148 -4.15 -6.78 13.84
N LEU A 149 -3.97 -6.73 15.16
CA LEU A 149 -2.73 -7.20 15.79
C LEU A 149 -2.56 -8.71 15.61
N GLY A 150 -1.39 -9.13 15.10
CA GLY A 150 -1.08 -10.53 14.79
C GLY A 150 -1.74 -11.06 13.51
N SER A 151 -2.58 -10.25 12.85
CA SER A 151 -3.34 -10.71 11.69
C SER A 151 -2.48 -10.88 10.43
N ILE A 152 -1.37 -10.13 10.30
CA ILE A 152 -0.47 -10.25 9.15
C ILE A 152 0.32 -11.56 9.24
N SER A 153 0.81 -11.93 10.43
CA SER A 153 1.38 -13.26 10.65
C SER A 153 0.35 -14.36 10.46
N ASN A 154 -0.90 -14.17 10.91
CA ASN A 154 -1.93 -15.18 10.73
C ASN A 154 -2.27 -15.41 9.24
N ALA A 155 -2.45 -14.32 8.50
CA ALA A 155 -2.72 -14.35 7.06
C ALA A 155 -1.60 -15.06 6.29
N SER A 156 -0.35 -14.82 6.68
CA SER A 156 0.83 -15.37 6.02
C SER A 156 1.19 -16.80 6.42
N LYS A 157 0.95 -17.20 7.68
CA LYS A 157 1.31 -18.53 8.20
C LYS A 157 0.24 -19.59 7.98
N TRP A 158 -1.01 -19.23 8.25
CA TRP A 158 -2.11 -20.18 8.33
C TRP A 158 -3.09 -20.06 7.15
N GLY A 159 -3.07 -18.91 6.47
CA GLY A 159 -4.22 -18.44 5.72
C GLY A 159 -5.39 -18.17 6.68
N TYR A 160 -6.32 -17.29 6.33
CA TYR A 160 -7.55 -17.22 7.11
C TYR A 160 -8.30 -18.56 6.93
N ALA A 161 -8.88 -19.11 8.00
CA ALA A 161 -9.53 -20.43 7.99
C ALA A 161 -10.69 -20.55 6.97
N THR A 162 -11.18 -19.42 6.45
CA THR A 162 -12.16 -19.32 5.36
C THR A 162 -11.55 -19.40 3.95
N LEU A 163 -10.24 -19.60 3.82
CA LEU A 163 -9.48 -19.47 2.58
C LEU A 163 -8.92 -20.79 2.04
N GLU A 164 -9.60 -21.93 2.17
CA GLU A 164 -9.02 -23.21 1.71
C GLU A 164 -8.52 -23.19 0.25
N ARG A 165 -9.14 -22.39 -0.62
CA ARG A 165 -8.75 -22.21 -2.04
C ARG A 165 -7.62 -21.19 -2.27
N ASP A 166 -7.44 -20.23 -1.36
CA ASP A 166 -6.54 -19.08 -1.52
C ASP A 166 -5.46 -19.01 -0.42
N LYS A 167 -5.42 -20.01 0.47
CA LYS A 167 -4.46 -20.14 1.58
C LYS A 167 -3.01 -20.15 1.12
N ASP A 168 -2.79 -20.54 -0.13
CA ASP A 168 -1.47 -20.66 -0.71
C ASP A 168 -1.02 -19.43 -1.50
N ASN A 169 -1.92 -18.48 -1.74
CA ASN A 169 -1.57 -17.23 -2.40
C ASN A 169 -0.66 -16.39 -1.51
N ARG A 170 0.25 -15.63 -2.13
CA ARG A 170 1.02 -14.60 -1.43
C ARG A 170 0.17 -13.34 -1.26
N TRP A 171 0.61 -12.45 -0.38
CA TRP A 171 -0.11 -11.24 0.00
C TRP A 171 0.61 -9.98 -0.48
N ILE A 172 -0.16 -9.06 -1.03
CA ILE A 172 0.19 -7.63 -1.11
C ILE A 172 -0.23 -7.02 0.22
N ILE A 173 0.74 -6.44 0.95
CA ILE A 173 0.47 -5.70 2.19
C ILE A 173 0.61 -4.21 1.88
N ASN A 174 -0.49 -3.47 2.00
CA ASN A 174 -0.59 -2.07 1.69
C ASN A 174 -0.99 -1.27 2.93
N ILE A 175 -0.08 -0.43 3.41
CA ILE A 175 -0.20 0.29 4.67
C ILE A 175 -0.09 1.78 4.40
N ASP A 176 -1.10 2.56 4.79
CA ASP A 176 -0.98 3.99 4.98
C ASP A 176 -0.80 4.29 6.47
N LEU A 177 0.17 5.15 6.78
CA LEU A 177 0.43 5.57 8.15
C LEU A 177 -0.70 6.42 8.73
N ASP A 178 -1.56 6.99 7.90
CA ASP A 178 -2.72 7.77 8.36
C ASP A 178 -3.71 6.94 9.18
N TYR A 179 -3.69 5.61 9.08
CA TYR A 179 -4.47 4.69 9.93
C TYR A 179 -4.24 4.94 11.42
N PHE A 180 -3.02 5.34 11.79
CA PHE A 180 -2.64 5.62 13.17
C PHE A 180 -3.04 7.03 13.64
N PHE A 181 -3.59 7.85 12.75
CA PHE A 181 -3.98 9.22 12.99
C PHE A 181 -5.50 9.38 12.96
N TYR A 182 -5.98 10.52 13.45
CA TYR A 182 -7.36 10.93 13.39
C TYR A 182 -7.48 12.40 13.03
N SER A 183 -8.53 12.69 12.25
CA SER A 183 -8.86 14.03 11.74
C SER A 183 -7.64 14.72 11.10
N ASN A 184 -6.77 13.92 10.49
CA ASN A 184 -5.59 14.37 9.78
C ASN A 184 -4.58 15.16 10.62
N ALA A 185 -4.54 14.93 11.94
CA ALA A 185 -3.71 15.74 12.83
C ALA A 185 -3.22 15.04 14.10
N PHE A 186 -3.98 14.11 14.67
CA PHE A 186 -3.69 13.55 16.00
C PHE A 186 -3.37 12.07 15.89
N GLN A 187 -2.17 11.68 16.32
CA GLN A 187 -1.85 10.26 16.45
C GLN A 187 -2.76 9.65 17.53
N MET A 188 -3.63 8.72 17.12
CA MET A 188 -4.58 8.04 17.99
C MET A 188 -4.08 6.68 18.49
N LEU A 189 -3.26 6.00 17.68
CA LEU A 189 -2.67 4.73 18.04
C LEU A 189 -1.25 4.94 18.56
N THR A 190 -0.92 4.32 19.68
CA THR A 190 0.34 4.59 20.39
C THR A 190 1.53 4.04 19.62
N ASN A 191 2.74 4.50 19.97
CA ASN A 191 3.96 3.96 19.37
C ASN A 191 4.12 2.46 19.66
N GLU A 192 3.65 1.99 20.81
CA GLU A 192 3.64 0.55 21.15
C GLU A 192 2.72 -0.23 20.21
N TYR A 193 1.55 0.32 19.84
CA TYR A 193 0.68 -0.31 18.86
C TYR A 193 1.37 -0.43 17.50
N ILE A 194 1.96 0.66 17.03
CA ILE A 194 2.71 0.70 15.77
C ILE A 194 3.86 -0.31 15.82
N GLN A 195 4.63 -0.33 16.91
CA GLN A 195 5.71 -1.31 17.12
C GLN A 195 5.19 -2.74 16.99
N PHE A 196 4.15 -3.12 17.72
CA PHE A 196 3.60 -4.48 17.66
C PHE A 196 3.13 -4.87 16.25
N LEU A 197 2.49 -3.96 15.51
CA LEU A 197 2.06 -4.23 14.15
C LEU A 197 3.24 -4.44 13.19
N PHE A 198 4.28 -3.61 13.30
CA PHE A 198 5.45 -3.73 12.42
C PHE A 198 6.39 -4.87 12.81
N GLU A 199 6.44 -5.27 14.09
CA GLU A 199 7.04 -6.54 14.52
C GLU A 199 6.27 -7.74 13.93
N ASP A 200 4.93 -7.70 13.94
CA ASP A 200 4.10 -8.73 13.30
C ASP A 200 4.39 -8.84 11.79
N LEU A 201 4.43 -7.70 11.10
CA LEU A 201 4.79 -7.64 9.68
C LEU A 201 6.20 -8.19 9.43
N LYS A 202 7.17 -7.79 10.25
CA LYS A 202 8.55 -8.29 10.16
C LYS A 202 8.58 -9.81 10.28
N ASN A 203 7.98 -10.35 11.34
CA ASN A 203 7.91 -11.80 11.56
C ASN A 203 7.25 -12.52 10.38
N ALA A 204 6.15 -11.97 9.84
CA ALA A 204 5.49 -12.50 8.66
C ALA A 204 6.43 -12.53 7.42
N MET A 205 7.26 -11.51 7.24
CA MET A 205 8.27 -11.47 6.16
C MET A 205 9.45 -12.42 6.39
N GLU A 206 9.91 -12.61 7.62
CA GLU A 206 11.07 -13.47 7.91
C GLU A 206 10.70 -14.96 7.90
N GLU A 207 9.52 -15.29 8.44
CA GLU A 207 9.10 -16.66 8.68
C GLU A 207 8.27 -17.25 7.52
N SER A 208 7.67 -16.40 6.67
CA SER A 208 6.86 -16.83 5.55
C SER A 208 7.43 -16.37 4.21
N LYS A 209 7.25 -17.19 3.17
CA LYS A 209 7.43 -16.75 1.76
C LYS A 209 6.12 -16.23 1.16
N LYS A 210 5.14 -15.90 2.02
CA LYS A 210 3.78 -15.53 1.63
C LYS A 210 3.56 -14.02 1.54
N ILE A 211 4.58 -13.19 1.71
CA ILE A 211 4.50 -11.75 1.44
C ILE A 211 5.14 -11.48 0.06
N ALA A 212 4.33 -11.06 -0.91
CA ALA A 212 4.80 -10.75 -2.25
C ALA A 212 5.47 -9.37 -2.27
N ILE A 213 4.80 -8.37 -1.69
CA ILE A 213 5.26 -6.99 -1.65
C ILE A 213 4.63 -6.27 -0.44
N VAL A 214 5.36 -5.31 0.11
CA VAL A 214 4.88 -4.38 1.13
C VAL A 214 5.00 -2.96 0.60
N THR A 215 3.93 -2.19 0.67
CA THR A 215 3.91 -0.75 0.36
C THR A 215 3.49 0.02 1.60
N ILE A 216 4.29 1.02 1.98
CA ILE A 216 4.06 1.89 3.14
C ILE A 216 3.98 3.34 2.65
N ALA A 217 2.82 3.97 2.76
CA ALA A 217 2.59 5.36 2.42
C ALA A 217 2.59 6.24 3.67
N LEU A 218 3.22 7.42 3.58
CA LEU A 218 3.28 8.37 4.70
C LEU A 218 2.07 9.29 4.78
N SER A 219 1.47 9.67 3.64
CA SER A 219 0.32 10.58 3.55
C SER A 219 0.38 11.76 4.53
N PRO A 220 1.40 12.63 4.39
CA PRO A 220 1.72 13.65 5.40
C PRO A 220 0.56 14.61 5.66
N GLU A 221 -0.23 14.97 4.64
CA GLU A 221 -1.43 15.79 4.83
C GLU A 221 -2.52 15.10 5.68
N CYS A 222 -2.57 13.76 5.69
CA CYS A 222 -3.45 12.95 6.54
C CYS A 222 -2.82 12.64 7.91
N CYS A 223 -1.54 12.96 8.13
CA CYS A 223 -0.85 12.75 9.40
C CYS A 223 -0.58 14.07 10.17
N GLY A 224 -1.05 15.22 9.66
CA GLY A 224 -0.84 16.53 10.25
C GLY A 224 0.52 17.17 9.90
N GLY A 225 1.13 16.73 8.81
CA GLY A 225 2.34 17.28 8.22
C GLY A 225 3.56 16.37 8.27
N TRP A 226 4.55 16.69 7.45
CA TRP A 226 5.82 15.97 7.34
C TRP A 226 6.53 15.74 8.67
N ASP A 227 6.55 16.76 9.53
CA ASP A 227 7.28 16.70 10.81
C ASP A 227 6.67 15.70 11.80
N LYS A 228 5.38 15.35 11.64
CA LYS A 228 4.72 14.32 12.46
C LYS A 228 4.95 12.91 11.95
N VAL A 229 4.90 12.73 10.62
CA VAL A 229 4.99 11.40 10.03
C VAL A 229 6.42 10.91 9.83
N ILE A 230 7.37 11.80 9.52
CA ILE A 230 8.78 11.40 9.30
C ILE A 230 9.38 10.64 10.50
N PRO A 231 9.20 11.07 11.77
CA PRO A 231 9.68 10.31 12.91
C PRO A 231 9.12 8.88 12.97
N ILE A 232 7.83 8.70 12.67
CA ILE A 232 7.16 7.40 12.65
C ILE A 232 7.71 6.55 11.50
N ALA A 233 7.84 7.10 10.29
CA ALA A 233 8.39 6.40 9.14
C ALA A 233 9.84 5.95 9.37
N ASN A 234 10.68 6.81 9.96
CA ASN A 234 12.07 6.49 10.32
C ASN A 234 12.13 5.40 11.41
N TYR A 235 11.20 5.42 12.37
CA TYR A 235 11.10 4.39 13.39
C TYR A 235 10.69 3.03 12.79
N ILE A 236 9.67 3.00 11.95
CA ILE A 236 9.20 1.80 11.24
C ILE A 236 10.33 1.23 10.36
N ALA A 237 11.02 2.08 9.61
CA ALA A 237 12.12 1.66 8.76
C ALA A 237 13.23 0.97 9.58
N LYS A 238 13.59 1.53 10.74
CA LYS A 238 14.54 0.91 11.65
C LYS A 238 14.05 -0.47 12.12
N GLU A 239 12.78 -0.59 12.50
CA GLU A 239 12.23 -1.85 13.02
C GLU A 239 12.22 -2.96 11.97
N LEU A 240 11.88 -2.59 10.73
CA LEU A 240 11.94 -3.45 9.55
C LEU A 240 13.37 -3.70 9.03
N GLY A 241 14.39 -3.07 9.60
CA GLY A 241 15.79 -3.22 9.18
C GLY A 241 16.09 -2.62 7.81
N LEU A 242 15.42 -1.52 7.46
CA LEU A 242 15.57 -0.81 6.19
C LEU A 242 16.63 0.29 6.30
N ASP A 243 17.43 0.47 5.24
CA ASP A 243 18.41 1.55 5.09
C ASP A 243 17.75 2.88 4.67
N PHE A 244 16.53 3.13 5.14
CA PHE A 244 15.73 4.30 4.81
C PHE A 244 15.82 5.37 5.88
N LYS A 245 15.93 6.63 5.45
CA LYS A 245 15.83 7.79 6.35
C LYS A 245 15.40 9.05 5.59
N LEU A 246 14.51 9.83 6.20
CA LEU A 246 14.09 11.19 5.80
C LEU A 246 14.38 12.25 6.87
#